data_AF-A0A3C0R8C5-F1
#
_entry.id   AF-A0A3C0R8C5-F1
#
_cell.length_a   1.000
_cell.length_b   1.000
_cell.length_c   1.000
_cell.angle_alpha   90.00
_cell.angle_beta   90.00
_cell.angle_gamma   90.00
#
_symmetry.space_group_name_H-M   'P 1'
#
loop_
_entity.id
_entity.type
_entity.pdbx_description
1 polymer ?
#
loop_
_entity_poly.entity_id
_entity_poly.type
_entity_poly.pdbx_seq_one_letter_code
_entity_poly.pdbx_strand_id
1 'polypeptide(L)'
;MIGHRFLKYDPQANGKTRFEQMLDIFTQLLNYSNGDAGEALEWMNQLDRQYHFTDDQYGMGDFIEDLKENGYLQEKPANGEISITGKTEQTIRKRSLEEIFGKLKKSKQGNHQTFKPGQGDESNSDTRPFQFGDMLEQIDFTESIRNAQVN
;
A
#
# COMPACT_ATOMS: atom_id res chain seq x y z
N MET A 1 32.19 -9.84 6.94
CA MET A 1 30.78 -10.26 6.77
C MET A 1 30.05 -9.82 8.03
N ILE A 2 29.08 -8.92 7.96
CA ILE A 2 28.33 -8.46 9.15
C ILE A 2 27.29 -9.54 9.44
N GLY A 3 27.45 -10.27 10.53
CA GLY A 3 26.57 -11.39 10.90
C GLY A 3 25.19 -10.91 11.35
N HIS A 4 24.18 -11.76 11.17
CA HIS A 4 22.83 -11.52 11.70
C HIS A 4 22.80 -11.79 13.20
N ARG A 5 22.36 -10.82 14.01
CA ARG A 5 22.16 -10.98 15.45
C ARG A 5 20.67 -11.21 15.73
N PHE A 6 20.32 -12.42 16.10
CA PHE A 6 18.97 -12.75 16.57
C PHE A 6 18.87 -12.38 18.06
N LEU A 7 17.91 -11.53 18.39
CA LEU A 7 17.57 -11.15 19.76
C LEU A 7 16.17 -11.69 20.05
N LYS A 8 15.86 -11.93 21.33
CA LYS A 8 14.47 -12.18 21.73
C LYS A 8 13.63 -10.94 21.40
N TYR A 9 12.42 -11.18 20.90
CA TYR A 9 11.44 -10.12 20.65
C TYR A 9 11.12 -9.42 21.98
N ASP A 10 11.36 -8.11 22.03
CA ASP A 10 10.99 -7.25 23.15
C ASP A 10 9.83 -6.34 22.70
N PRO A 11 8.60 -6.56 23.19
CA PRO A 11 7.44 -5.75 22.84
C PRO A 11 7.61 -4.26 23.20
N GLN A 12 8.45 -3.95 24.21
CA GLN A 12 8.67 -2.60 24.71
C GLN A 12 9.76 -1.84 23.94
N ALA A 13 10.61 -2.55 23.19
CA ALA A 13 11.77 -1.95 22.51
C ALA A 13 11.39 -0.90 21.44
N ASN A 14 10.15 -0.94 20.93
CA ASN A 14 9.67 -0.02 19.90
C ASN A 14 8.76 1.11 20.44
N GLY A 15 8.51 1.17 21.76
CA GLY A 15 7.69 2.21 22.38
C GLY A 15 6.21 2.21 21.94
N LYS A 16 5.72 1.10 21.36
CA LYS A 16 4.34 0.98 20.90
C LYS A 16 3.36 0.95 22.07
N THR A 17 2.25 1.66 21.94
CA THR A 17 1.15 1.58 22.92
C THR A 17 0.52 0.18 22.92
N ARG A 18 -0.23 -0.17 23.97
CA ARG A 18 -0.96 -1.45 24.04
C ARG A 18 -1.92 -1.61 22.86
N PHE A 19 -2.67 -0.56 22.55
CA PHE A 19 -3.54 -0.51 21.38
C PHE A 19 -2.78 -0.84 20.09
N GLU A 20 -1.62 -0.21 19.84
CA GLU A 20 -0.83 -0.45 18.62
C GLU A 20 -0.33 -1.90 18.52
N GLN A 21 0.09 -2.49 19.64
CA GLN A 21 0.52 -3.88 19.70
C GLN A 21 -0.65 -4.83 19.38
N MET A 22 -1.81 -4.61 19.98
CA MET A 22 -3.02 -5.40 19.72
C MET A 22 -3.54 -5.18 18.30
N LEU A 23 -3.46 -3.96 17.78
CA LEU A 23 -3.83 -3.61 16.41
C LEU A 23 -2.93 -4.32 15.38
N ASP A 24 -1.64 -4.48 15.64
CA ASP A 24 -0.75 -5.28 14.79
C ASP A 24 -1.22 -6.73 14.70
N ILE A 25 -1.54 -7.36 15.84
CA ILE A 25 -2.04 -8.73 15.91
C ILE A 25 -3.39 -8.84 15.19
N PHE A 26 -4.34 -7.96 15.53
CA PHE A 26 -5.66 -7.92 14.91
C PHE A 26 -5.60 -7.84 13.38
N THR A 27 -4.70 -7.00 12.85
CA THR A 27 -4.54 -6.82 11.40
C THR A 27 -3.97 -8.07 10.73
N GLN A 28 -3.07 -8.78 11.40
CA GLN A 28 -2.60 -10.07 10.92
C GLN A 28 -3.73 -11.10 10.91
N LEU A 29 -4.52 -11.19 11.97
CA LEU A 29 -5.65 -12.11 12.07
C LEU A 29 -6.72 -11.80 11.03
N LEU A 30 -7.00 -10.52 10.74
CA LEU A 30 -7.90 -10.12 9.66
C LEU A 30 -7.47 -10.64 8.29
N ASN A 31 -6.18 -10.75 8.02
CA ASN A 31 -5.72 -11.38 6.77
C ASN A 31 -6.04 -12.88 6.73
N TYR A 32 -6.00 -13.56 7.88
CA TYR A 32 -6.32 -14.98 7.99
C TYR A 32 -7.83 -15.28 8.04
N SER A 33 -8.63 -14.35 8.56
CA SER A 33 -10.11 -14.43 8.59
C SER A 33 -10.78 -13.84 7.35
N ASN A 34 -10.01 -13.53 6.28
CA ASN A 34 -10.51 -12.89 5.06
C ASN A 34 -11.31 -11.60 5.30
N GLY A 35 -10.93 -10.82 6.32
CA GLY A 35 -11.58 -9.57 6.68
C GLY A 35 -12.78 -9.71 7.62
N ASP A 36 -13.10 -10.92 8.11
CA ASP A 36 -14.12 -11.11 9.15
C ASP A 36 -13.60 -10.58 10.49
N ALA A 37 -14.18 -9.47 10.95
CA ALA A 37 -13.83 -8.83 12.20
C ALA A 37 -14.27 -9.64 13.43
N GLY A 38 -15.40 -10.34 13.34
CA GLY A 38 -15.92 -11.14 14.44
C GLY A 38 -15.01 -12.33 14.72
N GLU A 39 -14.64 -13.07 13.66
CA GLU A 39 -13.71 -14.19 13.76
C GLU A 39 -12.33 -13.74 14.24
N ALA A 40 -11.81 -12.64 13.71
CA ALA A 40 -10.52 -12.10 14.14
C ALA A 40 -10.51 -11.72 15.64
N LEU A 41 -11.58 -11.10 16.14
CA LEU A 41 -11.72 -10.76 17.56
C LEU A 41 -11.89 -12.01 18.44
N GLU A 42 -12.55 -13.04 17.94
CA GLU A 42 -12.64 -14.33 18.65
C GLU A 42 -11.24 -14.96 18.80
N TRP A 43 -10.45 -15.00 17.72
CA TRP A 43 -9.07 -15.49 17.77
C TRP A 43 -8.19 -14.65 18.68
N MET A 44 -8.37 -13.33 18.72
CA MET A 44 -7.67 -12.48 19.68
C MET A 44 -7.97 -12.88 21.13
N ASN A 45 -9.23 -13.16 21.46
CA ASN A 45 -9.59 -13.64 22.80
C ASN A 45 -8.94 -15.00 23.12
N GLN A 46 -8.86 -15.90 22.14
CA GLN A 46 -8.20 -17.20 22.32
C GLN A 46 -6.69 -17.04 22.56
N LEU A 47 -6.02 -16.17 21.79
CA LEU A 47 -4.61 -15.87 21.97
C LEU A 47 -4.36 -15.18 23.31
N ASP A 48 -5.23 -14.28 23.73
CA ASP A 48 -5.07 -13.57 25.00
C ASP A 48 -5.16 -14.51 26.20
N ARG A 49 -6.02 -15.53 26.15
CA ARG A 49 -6.07 -16.58 27.19
C ARG A 49 -4.76 -17.36 27.34
N GLN A 50 -3.99 -17.48 26.25
CA GLN A 50 -2.74 -18.24 26.23
C GLN A 50 -1.51 -17.38 26.55
N TYR A 51 -1.49 -16.14 26.05
CA TYR A 51 -0.33 -15.27 26.08
C TYR A 51 -0.48 -14.04 26.97
N HIS A 52 -1.67 -13.79 27.51
CA HIS A 52 -1.98 -12.73 28.49
C HIS A 52 -1.41 -11.37 28.10
N PHE A 53 -1.81 -10.86 26.93
CA PHE A 53 -1.35 -9.55 26.45
C PHE A 53 -2.30 -8.41 26.79
N THR A 54 -3.49 -8.72 27.32
CA THR A 54 -4.33 -7.79 28.08
C THR A 54 -3.99 -7.81 29.57
N ASP A 55 -4.42 -6.78 30.29
CA ASP A 55 -4.26 -6.67 31.74
C ASP A 55 -5.45 -5.91 32.38
N ASP A 56 -5.44 -5.74 33.70
CA ASP A 56 -6.52 -5.05 34.43
C ASP A 56 -6.69 -3.57 34.02
N GLN A 57 -5.69 -2.98 33.36
CA GLN A 57 -5.72 -1.58 32.91
C GLN A 57 -6.20 -1.45 31.47
N TYR A 58 -6.00 -2.47 30.65
CA TYR A 58 -6.37 -2.48 29.24
C TYR A 58 -6.79 -3.87 28.78
N GLY A 59 -8.09 -4.06 28.65
CA GLY A 59 -8.74 -5.30 28.26
C GLY A 59 -9.13 -5.38 26.78
N MET A 60 -9.71 -6.52 26.39
CA MET A 60 -10.27 -6.70 25.04
C MET A 60 -11.44 -5.74 24.75
N GLY A 61 -12.24 -5.41 25.77
CA GLY A 61 -13.34 -4.45 25.64
C GLY A 61 -12.83 -3.06 25.29
N ASP A 62 -11.79 -2.58 25.98
CA ASP A 62 -11.15 -1.29 25.72
C ASP A 62 -10.56 -1.26 24.30
N PHE A 63 -9.92 -2.35 23.87
CA PHE A 63 -9.41 -2.47 22.52
C PHE A 63 -10.50 -2.39 21.44
N ILE A 64 -11.64 -3.06 21.64
CA ILE A 64 -12.77 -3.01 20.70
C ILE A 64 -13.35 -1.59 20.62
N GLU A 65 -13.46 -0.90 21.76
CA GLU A 65 -13.94 0.48 21.78
C GLU A 65 -12.96 1.41 21.07
N ASP A 66 -11.66 1.31 21.36
CA ASP A 66 -10.62 2.07 20.67
C ASP A 66 -10.65 1.82 19.15
N LEU A 67 -10.91 0.58 18.70
CA LEU A 67 -11.08 0.28 17.27
C LEU A 67 -12.29 1.02 16.67
N LYS A 68 -13.40 1.15 17.39
CA LYS A 68 -14.58 1.92 16.95
C LYS A 68 -14.28 3.42 16.95
N GLU A 69 -13.72 3.96 18.03
CA GLU A 69 -13.38 5.38 18.17
C GLU A 69 -12.36 5.84 17.11
N ASN A 70 -11.36 5.00 16.84
CA ASN A 70 -10.38 5.25 15.80
C ASN A 70 -10.92 4.94 14.39
N GLY A 71 -12.17 4.49 14.24
CA GLY A 71 -12.81 4.25 12.95
C GLY A 71 -12.24 3.06 12.17
N TYR A 72 -11.66 2.07 12.86
CA TYR A 72 -11.27 0.78 12.26
C TYR A 72 -12.46 -0.20 12.16
N LEU A 73 -13.38 -0.10 13.12
CA LEU A 73 -14.62 -0.89 13.13
C LEU A 73 -15.83 0.03 13.03
N GLN A 74 -16.88 -0.49 12.43
CA GLN A 74 -18.20 0.12 12.42
C GLN A 74 -19.26 -0.93 12.74
N GLU A 75 -20.32 -0.50 13.39
CA GLU A 75 -21.45 -1.36 13.72
C GLU A 75 -22.60 -1.09 12.75
N LYS A 76 -23.11 -2.15 12.11
CA LYS A 76 -24.25 -2.00 11.21
C LYS A 76 -25.52 -1.76 12.04
N PRO A 77 -26.23 -0.64 11.82
CA PRO A 77 -27.39 -0.28 12.64
C PRO A 77 -28.57 -1.24 12.49
N ALA A 78 -28.58 -2.08 11.46
CA ALA A 78 -29.66 -3.01 11.18
C ALA A 78 -29.62 -4.28 12.05
N ASN A 79 -28.44 -4.74 12.47
CA ASN A 79 -28.27 -6.05 13.12
C ASN A 79 -27.18 -6.06 14.21
N GLY A 80 -26.51 -4.93 14.48
CA GLY A 80 -25.40 -4.86 15.45
C GLY A 80 -24.13 -5.59 14.99
N GLU A 81 -24.06 -5.98 13.71
CA GLU A 81 -22.91 -6.70 13.19
C GLU A 81 -21.71 -5.76 13.06
N ILE A 82 -20.59 -6.17 13.64
CA ILE A 82 -19.34 -5.44 13.57
C ILE A 82 -18.65 -5.77 12.25
N SER A 83 -18.31 -4.73 11.48
CA SER A 83 -17.57 -4.85 10.23
C SER A 83 -16.36 -3.93 10.21
N ILE A 84 -15.32 -4.34 9.46
CA ILE A 84 -14.17 -3.47 9.19
C ILE A 84 -14.58 -2.26 8.32
N THR A 85 -13.86 -1.16 8.47
CA THR A 85 -14.02 0.05 7.65
C THR A 85 -12.99 0.12 6.52
N GLY A 86 -13.17 1.05 5.57
CA GLY A 86 -12.15 1.34 4.55
C GLY A 86 -10.81 1.79 5.14
N LYS A 87 -10.79 2.38 6.35
CA LYS A 87 -9.55 2.72 7.06
C LYS A 87 -8.77 1.47 7.43
N THR A 88 -9.45 0.41 7.88
CA THR A 88 -8.84 -0.87 8.21
C THR A 88 -8.23 -1.52 6.98
N GLU A 89 -8.96 -1.55 5.86
CA GLU A 89 -8.42 -2.08 4.61
C GLU A 89 -7.16 -1.31 4.15
N GLN A 90 -7.20 0.02 4.21
CA GLN A 90 -6.05 0.85 3.86
C GLN A 90 -4.85 0.57 4.77
N THR A 91 -5.11 0.38 6.06
CA THR A 91 -4.08 0.06 7.06
C THR A 91 -3.45 -1.30 6.79
N ILE A 92 -4.26 -2.32 6.49
CA ILE A 92 -3.80 -3.64 6.05
C ILE A 92 -2.88 -3.50 4.84
N ARG A 93 -3.34 -2.83 3.78
CA ARG A 93 -2.55 -2.66 2.54
C ARG A 93 -1.22 -1.97 2.81
N LYS A 94 -1.23 -0.88 3.58
CA LYS A 94 0.00 -0.13 3.92
C LYS A 94 1.00 -1.01 4.68
N ARG A 95 0.53 -1.75 5.69
CA ARG A 95 1.36 -2.68 6.47
C ARG A 95 1.94 -3.80 5.60
N SER A 96 1.13 -4.41 4.74
CA SER A 96 1.59 -5.45 3.81
C SER A 96 2.67 -4.91 2.86
N LEU A 97 2.53 -3.67 2.37
CA LEU A 97 3.55 -3.02 1.55
C LEU A 97 4.83 -2.74 2.35
N GLU A 98 4.73 -2.26 3.59
CA GLU A 98 5.89 -2.07 4.46
C GLU A 98 6.61 -3.38 4.77
N GLU A 99 5.87 -4.48 4.94
CA GLU A 99 6.48 -5.80 5.18
C GLU A 99 7.21 -6.33 3.94
N ILE A 100 6.58 -6.23 2.76
CA ILE A 100 7.14 -6.69 1.49
C ILE A 100 8.33 -5.82 1.06
N PHE A 101 8.18 -4.49 1.14
CA PHE A 101 9.13 -3.54 0.56
C PHE A 101 10.05 -2.89 1.59
N GLY A 102 9.68 -2.81 2.87
CA GLY A 102 10.50 -2.16 3.91
C GLY A 102 11.80 -2.90 4.21
N LYS A 103 11.86 -4.21 3.90
CA LYS A 103 13.09 -5.02 4.03
C LYS A 103 13.92 -5.07 2.74
N LEU A 104 13.39 -4.58 1.61
CA LEU A 104 14.12 -4.56 0.36
C LEU A 104 15.19 -3.47 0.41
N LYS A 105 16.43 -3.85 0.09
CA LYS A 105 17.50 -2.87 -0.12
C LYS A 105 17.09 -1.98 -1.31
N LYS A 106 17.22 -0.66 -1.14
CA LYS A 106 17.12 0.28 -2.28
C LYS A 106 18.00 -0.23 -3.41
N SER A 107 17.39 -0.59 -4.54
CA SER A 107 18.12 -0.88 -5.76
C SER A 107 18.69 0.43 -6.32
N LYS A 108 19.75 0.32 -7.14
CA LYS A 108 20.27 1.48 -7.88
C LYS A 108 19.16 2.02 -8.80
N GLN A 109 19.10 3.34 -8.96
CA GLN A 109 18.17 4.01 -9.86
C GLN A 109 18.24 3.34 -11.25
N GLY A 110 17.15 2.71 -11.66
CA GLY A 110 17.05 2.10 -12.99
C GLY A 110 16.91 3.19 -14.05
N ASN A 111 17.65 3.09 -15.15
CA ASN A 111 17.48 3.94 -16.32
C ASN A 111 16.17 3.57 -17.05
N HIS A 112 15.03 4.01 -16.52
CA HIS A 112 13.75 3.93 -17.21
C HIS A 112 13.60 5.10 -18.19
N GLN A 113 14.52 5.21 -19.15
CA GLN A 113 14.38 6.15 -20.26
C GLN A 113 13.44 5.50 -21.29
N THR A 114 12.18 5.91 -21.32
CA THR A 114 11.23 5.48 -22.36
C THR A 114 11.47 6.34 -23.60
N PHE A 115 12.02 5.75 -24.65
CA PHE A 115 12.26 6.42 -25.95
C PHE A 115 11.02 6.48 -26.86
N LYS A 116 9.85 6.04 -26.37
CA LYS A 116 8.63 6.02 -27.18
C LYS A 116 7.82 7.29 -26.91
N PRO A 117 7.70 8.22 -27.86
CA PRO A 117 6.72 9.30 -27.76
C PRO A 117 5.32 8.68 -27.72
N GLY A 118 4.47 9.17 -26.80
CA GLY A 118 3.06 8.80 -26.74
C GLY A 118 2.34 9.27 -28.00
N GLN A 119 1.26 8.58 -28.37
CA GLN A 119 0.39 8.97 -29.47
C GLN A 119 -0.55 10.08 -28.99
N GLY A 120 0.02 11.23 -28.62
CA GLY A 120 -0.74 12.42 -28.20
C GLY A 120 -1.06 13.30 -29.40
N ASP A 121 -2.20 14.01 -29.34
CA ASP A 121 -2.63 15.01 -30.32
C ASP A 121 -1.82 16.32 -30.27
N GLU A 122 -0.81 16.38 -29.39
CA GLU A 122 0.04 17.55 -29.23
C GLU A 122 1.20 17.51 -30.24
N SER A 123 1.39 18.64 -30.94
CA SER A 123 2.49 18.80 -31.89
C SER A 123 3.83 18.73 -31.17
N ASN A 124 4.56 17.64 -31.37
CA ASN A 124 5.94 17.48 -30.90
C ASN A 124 6.88 18.22 -31.87
N SER A 125 7.97 18.80 -31.36
CA SER A 125 9.02 19.43 -32.18
C SER A 125 9.89 18.43 -32.94
N ASP A 126 9.75 17.13 -32.69
CA ASP A 126 10.47 16.08 -33.40
C ASP A 126 9.93 15.90 -34.83
N THR A 127 10.82 15.98 -35.82
CA THR A 127 10.48 15.69 -37.23
C THR A 127 10.88 14.26 -37.58
N ARG A 128 10.08 13.63 -38.44
CA ARG A 128 10.36 12.29 -39.00
C ARG A 128 10.10 12.25 -40.50
N PRO A 129 10.66 11.28 -41.25
CA PRO A 129 10.31 11.09 -42.64
C PRO A 129 8.82 10.88 -42.85
N PHE A 130 8.31 11.42 -43.96
CA PHE A 130 6.92 11.28 -44.37
C PHE A 130 6.52 9.81 -44.51
N GLN A 131 5.34 9.47 -44.00
CA GLN A 131 4.70 8.18 -44.19
C GLN A 131 3.33 8.35 -44.83
N PHE A 132 2.93 7.38 -45.65
CA PHE A 132 1.65 7.41 -46.32
C PHE A 132 0.51 7.40 -45.28
N GLY A 133 -0.28 8.48 -45.26
CA GLY A 133 -1.33 8.71 -44.27
C GLY A 133 -1.09 9.94 -43.38
N ASP A 134 0.09 10.55 -43.42
CA ASP A 134 0.37 11.80 -42.70
C ASP A 134 -0.50 12.95 -43.25
N MET A 135 -1.06 13.75 -42.34
CA MET A 135 -1.90 14.89 -42.71
C MET A 135 -1.05 16.06 -43.18
N LEU A 136 -1.61 16.92 -44.04
CA LEU A 136 -0.91 18.10 -44.57
C LEU A 136 -0.43 19.04 -43.46
N GLU A 137 -1.20 19.13 -42.37
CA GLU A 137 -0.90 19.95 -41.19
C GLU A 137 0.32 19.45 -40.39
N GLN A 138 0.75 18.21 -40.63
CA GLN A 138 1.90 17.58 -39.97
C GLN A 138 3.19 17.69 -40.80
N ILE A 139 3.14 18.37 -41.96
CA ILE A 139 4.28 18.53 -42.86
C ILE A 139 4.94 19.88 -42.63
N ASP A 140 6.21 19.87 -42.22
CA ASP A 140 7.06 21.07 -42.27
C ASP A 140 7.53 21.30 -43.71
N PHE A 141 6.80 22.15 -44.43
CA PHE A 141 7.12 22.50 -45.81
C PHE A 141 8.47 23.21 -45.97
N THR A 142 8.90 23.97 -44.96
CA THR A 142 10.13 24.75 -45.04
C THR A 142 11.34 23.84 -45.05
N GLU A 143 11.43 22.93 -44.08
CA GLU A 143 12.51 21.94 -44.01
C GLU A 143 12.38 20.88 -45.12
N SER A 144 11.17 20.52 -45.54
CA SER A 144 10.97 19.58 -46.66
C SER A 144 11.51 20.12 -47.99
N ILE A 145 11.24 21.38 -48.32
CA ILE A 145 11.76 22.02 -49.54
C ILE A 145 13.28 22.17 -49.47
N ARG A 146 13.81 22.56 -48.31
CA ARG A 146 15.26 22.69 -48.09
C ARG A 146 15.98 21.35 -48.31
N ASN A 147 15.46 20.26 -47.74
CA ASN A 147 16.04 18.91 -47.92
C ASN A 147 15.97 18.41 -49.37
N ALA A 148 14.95 18.82 -50.12
CA ALA A 148 14.81 18.49 -51.55
C ALA A 148 15.80 19.26 -52.45
N GLN A 149 16.35 20.39 -52.00
CA GLN A 149 17.32 21.18 -52.75
C GLN A 149 18.79 20.83 -52.42
N VAL A 150 19.03 20.26 -51.25
CA VAL A 150 20.37 19.88 -50.77
C VAL A 150 20.80 18.48 -51.23
N ASN A 151 19.83 17.62 -51.59
CA ASN A 151 20.08 16.35 -52.29
C ASN A 151 20.01 16.53 -53.81
#